data_AF-A0A9E1IL74-F1
#
_entry.id   AF-A0A9E1IL74-F1
#
_cell.length_a   1.000
_cell.length_b   1.000
_cell.length_c   1.000
_cell.angle_alpha   90.00
_cell.angle_beta   90.00
_cell.angle_gamma   90.00
#
_symmetry.space_group_name_H-M   'P 1'
#
loop_
_entity.id
_entity.type
_entity.pdbx_description
1 polymer ?
#
loop_
_entity_poly.entity_id
_entity_poly.type
_entity_poly.pdbx_seq_one_letter_code
_entity_poly.pdbx_strand_id
1 'polypeptide(L)'
;EARMGAVYLYMGQVNLSGVVDLSGAFQAFQGPEYENAAMGFSRTIMPVGDVDHDSRHDFVISAPGAGRQMSVGDDLGVVFLVTAAKFVGVDATPTN
;
A
#
# COMPACT_ATOMS: atom_id res chain seq x y z
N GLU A 1 -19.17 -6.86 -5.44
CA GLU A 1 -18.14 -6.05 -4.75
C GLU A 1 -16.95 -6.91 -4.31
N ALA A 2 -15.93 -7.09 -5.16
CA ALA A 2 -14.65 -7.61 -4.70
C ALA A 2 -14.04 -6.56 -3.77
N ARG A 3 -14.01 -6.82 -2.46
CA ARG A 3 -13.39 -5.90 -1.49
C ARG A 3 -11.88 -5.92 -1.71
N MET A 4 -11.40 -4.95 -2.49
CA MET A 4 -9.99 -4.68 -2.65
C MET A 4 -9.47 -4.13 -1.32
N GLY A 5 -8.35 -4.67 -0.84
CA GLY A 5 -7.71 -4.13 0.36
C GLY A 5 -7.26 -2.68 0.14
N ALA A 6 -6.99 -1.98 1.23
CA ALA A 6 -6.45 -0.62 1.20
C ALA A 6 -5.32 -0.48 2.22
N VAL A 7 -4.30 0.31 1.87
CA VAL A 7 -3.21 0.69 2.76
C VAL A 7 -3.29 2.19 2.99
N TYR A 8 -3.22 2.62 4.25
CA TYR A 8 -3.24 4.02 4.65
C TYR A 8 -1.91 4.39 5.27
N LEU A 9 -1.22 5.37 4.70
CA LEU A 9 0.07 5.86 5.16
C LEU A 9 -0.14 7.04 6.11
N TYR A 10 0.38 6.90 7.33
CA TYR A 10 0.45 7.96 8.31
C TYR A 10 1.92 8.28 8.62
N MET A 11 2.26 9.56 8.56
CA MET A 11 3.58 10.01 9.02
C MET A 11 3.61 10.06 10.56
N GLY A 12 4.78 9.85 11.15
CA GLY A 12 5.04 9.48 12.56
C GLY A 12 4.53 10.40 13.69
N GLN A 13 3.54 11.25 13.45
CA GLN A 13 2.92 12.13 14.44
C GLN A 13 1.45 11.76 14.75
N VAL A 14 0.93 10.64 14.25
CA VAL A 14 -0.44 10.21 14.55
C VAL A 14 -0.47 9.22 15.70
N ASN A 15 -1.27 9.53 16.73
CA ASN A 15 -1.62 8.57 17.77
C ASN A 15 -2.55 7.51 17.18
N LEU A 16 -2.00 6.33 16.87
CA LEU A 16 -2.75 5.22 16.28
C LEU A 16 -3.43 4.34 17.35
N SER A 17 -3.95 4.95 18.42
CA SER A 17 -4.63 4.24 19.51
C SER A 17 -6.13 4.51 19.52
N GLY A 18 -6.92 3.48 19.83
CA GLY A 18 -8.38 3.57 19.82
C GLY A 18 -8.97 3.62 18.41
N VAL A 19 -10.07 4.34 18.24
CA VAL A 19 -10.69 4.58 16.93
C VAL A 19 -9.98 5.75 16.26
N VAL A 20 -9.31 5.46 15.14
CA VAL A 20 -8.59 6.45 14.34
C VAL A 20 -9.38 6.73 13.08
N ASP A 21 -9.63 8.02 12.80
CA ASP A 21 -10.22 8.43 11.53
C ASP A 21 -9.20 8.23 10.40
N LEU A 22 -9.57 7.36 9.44
CA LEU A 22 -8.76 7.01 8.27
C LEU A 22 -8.68 8.14 7.23
N SER A 23 -9.51 9.18 7.34
CA SER A 23 -9.54 10.32 6.42
C SER A 23 -8.27 11.19 6.50
N GLY A 24 -7.60 11.19 7.66
CA GLY A 24 -6.36 11.96 7.89
C GLY A 24 -5.09 11.28 7.37
N ALA A 25 -5.19 10.17 6.64
CA ALA A 25 -4.03 9.52 6.05
C ALA A 25 -3.33 10.44 5.05
N PHE A 26 -2.00 10.47 5.09
CA PHE A 26 -1.19 11.22 4.12
C PHE A 26 -1.39 10.69 2.70
N GLN A 27 -1.52 9.38 2.56
CA GLN A 27 -1.84 8.72 1.29
C GLN A 27 -2.64 7.45 1.54
N ALA A 28 -3.61 7.18 0.67
CA ALA A 28 -4.28 5.88 0.58
C ALA A 28 -3.88 5.16 -0.71
N PHE A 29 -3.60 3.86 -0.62
CA PHE A 29 -3.35 2.97 -1.75
C PHE A 29 -4.49 1.97 -1.83
N GLN A 30 -5.13 1.92 -2.99
CA GLN A 30 -6.14 0.92 -3.29
C GLN A 30 -5.54 -0.11 -4.25
N GLY A 31 -5.95 -1.37 -4.10
CA GLY A 31 -5.58 -2.40 -5.06
C GLY A 31 -6.07 -2.04 -6.48
N PRO A 32 -5.35 -2.43 -7.54
CA PRO A 32 -5.73 -2.10 -8.91
C PRO A 32 -7.06 -2.75 -9.30
N GLU A 33 -7.91 -2.01 -10.02
CA GLU A 33 -9.28 -2.43 -10.34
C GLU A 33 -9.42 -3.57 -11.37
N TYR A 34 -8.32 -3.96 -12.02
CA TYR A 34 -8.36 -4.94 -13.11
C TYR A 34 -8.41 -6.38 -12.60
N GLU A 35 -9.18 -7.22 -13.31
CA GLU A 35 -9.48 -8.65 -13.08
C GLU A 35 -8.58 -9.35 -12.05
N ASN A 36 -9.11 -9.56 -10.84
CA ASN A 36 -8.49 -10.29 -9.74
C ASN A 36 -7.14 -9.72 -9.25
N ALA A 37 -6.56 -8.67 -9.84
CA ALA A 37 -5.23 -8.15 -9.53
C ALA A 37 -5.11 -7.52 -8.12
N ALA A 38 -6.25 -7.21 -7.48
CA ALA A 38 -6.31 -6.72 -6.11
C ALA A 38 -6.76 -7.77 -5.09
N MET A 39 -6.98 -9.03 -5.49
CA MET A 39 -7.38 -10.07 -4.54
C MET A 39 -6.27 -10.29 -3.51
N GLY A 40 -6.61 -10.07 -2.24
CA GLY A 40 -5.64 -10.12 -1.15
C GLY A 40 -4.63 -8.98 -1.14
N PHE A 41 -4.87 -7.89 -1.89
CA PHE A 41 -4.10 -6.65 -1.72
C PHE A 41 -4.14 -6.22 -0.25
N SER A 42 -3.07 -5.57 0.20
CA SER A 42 -2.84 -5.16 1.59
C SER A 42 -2.72 -6.32 2.60
N ARG A 43 -2.38 -7.54 2.15
CA ARG A 43 -2.19 -8.67 3.09
C ARG A 43 -0.92 -8.54 3.93
N THR A 44 0.17 -8.06 3.31
CA THR A 44 1.46 -7.82 3.98
C THR A 44 2.08 -6.54 3.44
N ILE A 45 2.71 -5.78 4.32
CA ILE A 45 3.53 -4.62 3.99
C ILE A 45 4.93 -4.89 4.53
N MET A 46 5.96 -4.64 3.72
CA MET A 46 7.36 -4.81 4.14
C MET A 46 8.22 -3.62 3.72
N PRO A 47 9.06 -3.08 4.62
CA PRO A 47 10.08 -2.11 4.24
C PRO A 47 11.15 -2.82 3.39
N VAL A 48 11.60 -2.18 2.32
CA VAL A 48 12.67 -2.71 1.45
C VAL A 48 13.92 -1.84 1.41
N GLY A 49 13.92 -0.73 2.17
CA GLY A 49 14.99 0.25 2.15
C GLY A 49 14.86 1.18 0.94
N ASP A 50 15.89 1.97 0.69
CA ASP A 50 15.96 2.88 -0.45
C ASP A 50 16.35 2.10 -1.72
N VAL A 51 15.37 1.81 -2.59
CA VAL A 51 15.56 1.01 -3.81
C VAL A 51 15.87 1.88 -5.02
N ASP A 52 15.44 3.15 -5.03
CA ASP A 52 15.67 4.09 -6.13
C ASP A 52 16.80 5.12 -5.88
N HIS A 53 17.49 5.01 -4.73
CA HIS A 53 18.62 5.84 -4.30
C HIS A 53 18.26 7.32 -4.05
N ASP A 54 17.05 7.60 -3.55
CA ASP A 54 16.58 8.94 -3.23
C ASP A 54 16.83 9.38 -1.76
N SER A 55 17.53 8.54 -0.99
CA SER A 55 17.76 8.67 0.45
C SER A 55 16.51 8.51 1.34
N ARG A 56 15.42 7.93 0.82
CA ARG A 56 14.19 7.63 1.56
C ARG A 56 13.89 6.14 1.47
N HIS A 57 13.25 5.60 2.51
CA HIS A 57 12.94 4.19 2.54
C HIS A 57 11.64 3.89 1.78
N ASP A 58 11.71 2.94 0.87
CA ASP A 58 10.58 2.39 0.12
C ASP A 58 9.97 1.18 0.86
N PHE A 59 8.79 0.79 0.39
CA PHE A 59 8.10 -0.38 0.90
C PHE A 59 7.34 -1.10 -0.20
N VAL A 60 7.01 -2.36 0.06
CA VAL A 60 6.20 -3.19 -0.83
C VAL A 60 4.88 -3.59 -0.19
N ILE A 61 3.86 -3.75 -1.02
CA ILE A 61 2.52 -4.23 -0.64
C ILE A 61 2.25 -5.53 -1.38
N SER A 62 1.87 -6.59 -0.66
CA SER A 62 1.53 -7.87 -1.27
C SER A 62 0.05 -7.96 -1.65
N ALA A 63 -0.21 -8.67 -2.75
CA ALA A 63 -1.51 -9.12 -3.19
C ALA A 63 -1.41 -10.60 -3.65
N PRO A 64 -1.34 -11.56 -2.73
CA PRO A 64 -1.08 -12.96 -3.10
C PRO A 64 -2.25 -13.65 -3.78
N GLY A 65 -3.47 -13.09 -3.73
CA GLY A 65 -4.59 -13.57 -4.54
C GLY A 65 -4.62 -12.96 -5.93
N ALA A 66 -3.70 -12.04 -6.25
CA ALA A 66 -3.64 -11.41 -7.56
C ALA A 66 -3.27 -12.40 -8.66
N GLY A 67 -3.86 -12.22 -9.84
CA GLY A 67 -3.62 -13.10 -11.00
C GLY A 67 -4.40 -14.41 -10.96
N ARG A 68 -5.27 -14.60 -9.97
CA ARG A 68 -6.12 -15.79 -9.84
C ARG A 68 -7.13 -15.88 -10.98
N GLN A 69 -6.72 -16.39 -12.13
CA GLN A 69 -7.65 -16.93 -13.11
C GLN A 69 -8.27 -18.18 -12.48
N MET A 70 -9.57 -18.42 -12.67
CA MET A 70 -10.30 -19.52 -12.02
C MET A 70 -9.84 -20.93 -12.49
N SER A 71 -8.71 -21.02 -13.18
CA SER A 71 -8.01 -22.25 -13.54
C SER A 71 -7.05 -22.63 -12.40
N VAL A 72 -7.14 -23.86 -11.92
CA VAL A 72 -6.31 -24.40 -10.84
C VAL A 72 -4.83 -24.31 -11.24
N GLY A 73 -4.08 -23.37 -10.67
CA GLY A 73 -2.63 -23.23 -10.90
C GLY A 73 -2.07 -21.81 -10.90
N ASP A 74 -2.91 -20.78 -11.07
CA ASP A 74 -2.45 -19.40 -11.37
C ASP A 74 -2.49 -18.44 -10.16
N ASP A 75 -2.34 -18.93 -8.92
CA ASP A 75 -2.09 -18.05 -7.75
C ASP A 75 -0.64 -17.50 -7.83
N LEU A 76 -0.36 -16.71 -8.87
CA LEU A 76 0.96 -16.16 -9.15
C LEU A 76 1.35 -15.12 -8.09
N GLY A 77 0.34 -14.43 -7.52
CA GLY A 77 0.54 -13.35 -6.57
C GLY A 77 1.26 -12.16 -7.19
N VAL A 78 0.98 -10.96 -6.68
CA VAL A 78 1.64 -9.74 -7.13
C VAL A 78 2.20 -9.00 -5.92
N VAL A 79 3.34 -8.35 -6.12
CA VAL A 79 3.96 -7.43 -5.17
C VAL A 79 4.07 -6.06 -5.82
N PHE A 80 3.57 -5.03 -5.14
CA PHE A 80 3.62 -3.64 -5.58
C PHE A 80 4.73 -2.91 -4.83
N LEU A 81 5.68 -2.30 -5.55
CA LEU A 81 6.67 -1.39 -4.98
C LEU A 81 6.07 0.02 -4.88
N VAL A 82 6.21 0.63 -3.72
CA VAL A 82 5.85 2.04 -3.48
C VAL A 82 7.13 2.78 -3.13
N THR A 83 7.55 3.68 -4.02
CA THR A 83 8.73 4.51 -3.76
C THR A 83 8.38 5.78 -2.99
N ALA A 84 9.21 6.13 -2.02
CA ALA A 84 9.05 7.33 -1.22
C ALA A 84 9.38 8.61 -2.01
N ALA A 85 10.15 8.51 -3.09
CA ALA A 85 10.39 9.56 -4.06
C ALA A 85 9.10 10.19 -4.60
N LYS A 86 8.01 9.41 -4.67
CA LYS A 86 6.70 9.90 -5.13
C LYS A 86 6.07 10.93 -4.19
N PHE A 87 6.56 11.06 -2.96
CA PHE A 87 6.05 11.98 -1.95
C PHE A 87 6.92 13.23 -1.75
N VAL A 88 7.93 13.45 -2.60
CA VAL A 88 8.82 14.63 -2.54
C VAL A 88 8.06 15.90 -2.94
N GLY A 89 8.19 16.96 -2.14
CA GLY A 89 7.54 18.26 -2.36
C GLY A 89 6.13 18.38 -1.76
N VAL A 90 5.62 17.31 -1.16
CA VAL A 90 4.41 17.34 -0.34
C VAL A 90 4.88 17.54 1.10
N ASP A 91 5.00 18.79 1.53
CA ASP A 91 5.35 19.08 2.93
C ASP A 91 4.34 18.36 3.82
N ALA A 92 4.84 17.38 4.60
CA ALA A 92 4.11 16.72 5.67
C ALA A 92 3.92 17.70 6.83
N THR A 93 3.31 18.84 6.56
CA THR A 93 2.81 19.72 7.61
C THR A 93 1.61 19.00 8.22
N PRO A 94 1.71 18.50 9.46
CA PRO A 94 0.56 17.95 10.15
C PRO A 94 -0.38 19.12 10.38
N THR A 95 -1.58 19.05 9.83
CA THR A 95 -2.67 19.91 10.30
C THR A 95 -3.11 19.33 11.63
N ASN A 96 -2.76 20.04 12.72
CA ASN A 96 -3.25 19.78 14.07
C ASN A 96 -4.75 20.03 14.16
#